data_AF-A0A7V9LLW4-F1
#
_entry.id   AF-A0A7V9LLW4-F1
#
_cell.length_a   1.000
_cell.length_b   1.000
_cell.length_c   1.000
_cell.angle_alpha   90.00
_cell.angle_beta   90.00
_cell.angle_gamma   90.00
#
_symmetry.space_group_name_H-M   'P 1'
#
loop_
_entity.id
_entity.type
_entity.pdbx_description
1 polymer ?
#
loop_
_entity_poly.entity_id
_entity_poly.type
_entity_poly.pdbx_seq_one_letter_code
_entity_poly.pdbx_strand_id
1 'polypeptide(L)'
;MNAPLSINSTAPIDERTGTAGGFLVLILLSWLVYLLAAPTIGFKWIESWHNEQRAAQVVLLALTAAAYCLNLVTQRRNTQVVARGIPLLALMFFAIGALSALRSKFVLAAFAEIGLMALLLVLALVTAAVVSADVQRYSRWARWFALLLATGYVLGVATRYAAAVSLDRGIDIDVLILGYANPRFPSALHALLIPFVAYIAADHREQRLLRIASIVVLTFIWAINVGLQTRAIWFAYVLVLPASLLLFGWRNSGRVALVIISTAVAGVLTFYALSWLSPPPTADGVATAALRDWAGLTFREVVWRMSWEAISEAPLLGIGPMQFATFDNRVGAHPHNWVMQVAAEWGVPALLLLLFALVLLLRALRRAASIDSTVVPAALAFGVGLANGLVDGNLVMPVSQSAFAMASGLMLAAIVHTQQSVEHLNSVSKPLVSLGLAVFAAVSVSAFALVSFSDQAKGASRFQQTQPGAWLVPRFWEQGLLL
;
A
#
# COMPACT_ATOMS: atom_id res chain seq x y z
N MET A 1 -26.61 -26.05 40.68
CA MET A 1 -26.26 -24.63 40.93
C MET A 1 -24.75 -24.51 40.88
N ASN A 2 -24.19 -24.13 39.73
CA ASN A 2 -22.75 -23.87 39.56
C ASN A 2 -22.59 -22.41 39.11
N ALA A 3 -21.94 -21.61 39.94
CA ALA A 3 -21.65 -20.21 39.65
C ALA A 3 -20.52 -20.10 38.60
N PRO A 4 -20.57 -19.13 37.68
CA PRO A 4 -19.49 -18.90 36.73
C PRO A 4 -18.37 -18.07 37.39
N LEU A 5 -17.13 -18.55 37.22
CA LEU A 5 -15.90 -17.83 37.54
C LEU A 5 -15.81 -16.56 36.67
N SER A 6 -15.89 -15.39 37.30
CA SER A 6 -15.59 -14.11 36.67
C SER A 6 -14.08 -13.96 36.52
N ILE A 7 -13.60 -13.94 35.27
CA ILE A 7 -12.23 -13.54 34.95
C ILE A 7 -12.20 -12.01 34.98
N ASN A 8 -11.98 -11.43 36.16
CA ASN A 8 -11.53 -10.05 36.28
C ASN A 8 -10.01 -10.03 36.06
N SER A 9 -9.56 -9.91 34.80
CA SER A 9 -8.17 -9.59 34.47
C SER A 9 -8.02 -8.09 34.19
N THR A 10 -8.19 -7.26 35.22
CA THR A 10 -7.60 -5.92 35.22
C THR A 10 -6.19 -6.04 35.80
N ALA A 11 -5.26 -6.57 34.99
CA ALA A 11 -3.85 -6.36 35.27
C ALA A 11 -3.58 -4.85 35.12
N PRO A 12 -2.83 -4.21 36.05
CA PRO A 12 -2.49 -2.81 35.91
C PRO A 12 -1.66 -2.65 34.65
N ILE A 13 -2.05 -1.67 33.82
CA ILE A 13 -1.24 -1.19 32.71
C ILE A 13 0.07 -0.72 33.35
N ASP A 14 1.16 -1.43 33.11
CA ASP A 14 2.48 -1.02 33.56
C ASP A 14 2.78 0.32 32.88
N GLU A 15 2.70 1.42 33.64
CA GLU A 15 2.96 2.81 33.22
C GLU A 15 4.39 3.04 32.72
N ARG A 16 5.21 2.00 32.61
CA ARG A 16 6.56 2.03 32.05
C ARG A 16 6.57 1.91 30.54
N THR A 17 5.73 2.69 29.84
CA THR A 17 6.04 3.03 28.44
C THR A 17 7.11 4.11 28.46
N GLY A 18 8.38 3.69 28.48
CA GLY A 18 9.51 4.61 28.41
C GLY A 18 9.38 5.60 27.23
N THR A 19 9.99 6.76 27.35
CA THR A 19 9.95 7.88 26.38
C THR A 19 10.08 7.46 24.90
N ALA A 20 10.86 6.42 24.60
CA ALA A 20 11.02 5.87 23.24
C ALA A 20 9.76 5.18 22.66
N GLY A 21 8.92 4.57 23.50
CA GLY A 21 7.63 3.99 23.06
C GLY A 21 6.64 5.07 22.66
N GLY A 22 6.62 6.19 23.38
CA GLY A 22 5.84 7.38 23.02
C GLY A 22 6.26 7.97 21.67
N PHE A 23 7.56 7.95 21.35
CA PHE A 23 8.06 8.45 20.07
C PHE A 23 7.58 7.63 18.87
N LEU A 24 7.54 6.29 18.97
CA LEU A 24 7.01 5.44 17.91
C LEU A 24 5.51 5.69 17.66
N VAL A 25 4.73 5.87 18.72
CA VAL A 25 3.30 6.23 18.59
C VAL A 25 3.14 7.57 17.88
N LEU A 26 3.96 8.57 18.25
CA LEU A 26 3.92 9.90 17.64
C LEU A 26 4.26 9.86 16.15
N ILE A 27 5.25 9.05 15.74
CA ILE A 27 5.57 8.80 14.33
C ILE A 27 4.38 8.18 13.58
N LEU A 28 3.70 7.19 14.16
CA LEU A 28 2.53 6.59 13.51
C LEU A 28 1.37 7.59 13.40
N LEU A 29 1.18 8.47 14.38
CA LEU A 29 0.22 9.57 14.27
C LEU A 29 0.56 10.50 13.10
N SER A 30 1.84 10.84 12.90
CA SER A 30 2.29 11.63 11.73
C SER A 30 1.97 10.91 10.41
N TRP A 31 2.12 9.59 10.34
CA TRP A 31 1.70 8.80 9.17
C TRP A 31 0.19 8.85 8.93
N LEU A 32 -0.63 8.79 9.98
CA LEU A 32 -2.09 8.93 9.84
C LEU A 32 -2.48 10.32 9.31
N VAL A 33 -1.82 11.37 9.81
CA VAL A 33 -2.02 12.74 9.29
C VAL A 33 -1.61 12.82 7.83
N TYR A 34 -0.47 12.26 7.45
CA TYR A 34 -0.02 12.18 6.06
C TYR A 34 -1.03 11.45 5.18
N LEU A 35 -1.47 10.24 5.56
CA LEU A 35 -2.45 9.46 4.79
C LEU A 35 -3.78 10.17 4.63
N LEU A 36 -4.15 11.05 5.57
CA LEU A 36 -5.37 11.85 5.49
C LEU A 36 -5.21 13.10 4.60
N ALA A 37 -4.14 13.88 4.82
CA ALA A 37 -3.92 15.16 4.15
C ALA A 37 -3.42 15.01 2.71
N ALA A 38 -2.52 14.03 2.49
CA ALA A 38 -1.84 13.83 1.22
C ALA A 38 -2.80 13.57 0.04
N PRO A 39 -3.89 12.80 0.15
CA PRO A 39 -4.83 12.63 -0.96
C PRO A 39 -5.97 13.65 -1.01
N THR A 40 -6.18 14.46 0.03
CA THR A 40 -7.38 15.33 0.14
C THR A 40 -7.09 16.80 -0.11
N ILE A 41 -5.96 17.33 0.37
CA ILE A 41 -5.68 18.77 0.35
C ILE A 41 -4.44 19.10 -0.49
N GLY A 42 -3.44 18.20 -0.51
CA GLY A 42 -2.14 18.45 -1.14
C GLY A 42 -1.30 19.43 -0.33
N PHE A 43 -0.03 19.61 -0.69
CA PHE A 43 0.91 20.45 0.07
C PHE A 43 1.29 21.74 -0.67
N LYS A 44 1.10 21.79 -1.99
CA LYS A 44 1.31 22.97 -2.88
C LYS A 44 2.71 23.59 -2.76
N TRP A 45 3.72 22.76 -2.60
CA TRP A 45 5.13 23.11 -2.42
C TRP A 45 6.05 22.54 -3.50
N ILE A 46 5.58 21.61 -4.34
CA ILE A 46 6.33 21.02 -5.47
C ILE A 46 5.41 20.87 -6.68
N GLU A 47 5.92 21.11 -7.88
CA GLU A 47 5.20 20.81 -9.12
C GLU A 47 4.91 19.29 -9.19
N SER A 48 3.61 18.96 -9.25
CA SER A 48 3.00 17.63 -9.13
C SER A 48 2.68 17.14 -7.72
N TRP A 49 1.41 16.75 -7.59
CA TRP A 49 0.88 16.05 -6.43
C TRP A 49 1.65 14.76 -6.11
N HIS A 50 2.10 14.01 -7.12
CA HIS A 50 2.88 12.79 -6.90
C HIS A 50 4.21 13.10 -6.22
N ASN A 51 4.93 14.11 -6.71
CA ASN A 51 6.24 14.48 -6.20
C ASN A 51 6.15 15.04 -4.78
N GLU A 52 5.11 15.82 -4.47
CA GLU A 52 4.81 16.27 -3.12
C GLU A 52 4.61 15.11 -2.14
N GLN A 53 3.78 14.14 -2.53
CA GLN A 53 3.51 12.96 -1.72
C GLN A 53 4.77 12.12 -1.51
N ARG A 54 5.63 11.97 -2.53
CA ARG A 54 6.89 11.23 -2.43
C ARG A 54 7.86 11.95 -1.50
N ALA A 55 8.05 13.25 -1.66
CA ALA A 55 8.96 14.03 -0.81
C ALA A 55 8.56 13.92 0.67
N ALA A 56 7.28 14.11 0.98
CA ALA A 56 6.76 13.93 2.33
C ALA A 56 6.94 12.50 2.86
N GLN A 57 6.71 11.48 2.02
CA GLN A 57 6.94 10.09 2.37
C GLN A 57 8.41 9.80 2.71
N VAL A 58 9.36 10.30 1.91
CA VAL A 58 10.79 10.12 2.15
C VAL A 58 11.19 10.70 3.51
N VAL A 59 10.72 11.92 3.82
CA VAL A 59 10.97 12.56 5.13
C VAL A 59 10.40 11.71 6.27
N LEU A 60 9.15 11.27 6.16
CA LEU A 60 8.51 10.45 7.19
C LEU A 60 9.18 9.09 7.36
N LEU A 61 9.65 8.46 6.28
CA LEU A 61 10.40 7.21 6.35
C LEU A 61 11.76 7.39 7.02
N ALA A 62 12.46 8.50 6.76
CA ALA A 62 13.70 8.83 7.45
C ALA A 62 13.48 9.06 8.95
N LEU A 63 12.42 9.79 9.33
CA LEU A 63 12.02 9.97 10.73
C LEU A 63 11.63 8.63 11.38
N THR A 64 10.94 7.76 10.65
CA THR A 64 10.57 6.41 11.10
C THR A 64 11.80 5.56 11.35
N ALA A 65 12.81 5.62 10.46
CA ALA A 65 14.08 4.95 10.67
C ALA A 65 14.81 5.49 11.90
N ALA A 66 14.89 6.81 12.07
CA ALA A 66 15.53 7.42 13.25
C ALA A 66 14.83 6.97 14.54
N ALA A 67 13.49 6.97 14.55
CA ALA A 67 12.68 6.51 15.67
C ALA A 67 12.91 5.04 16.00
N TYR A 68 12.94 4.19 14.96
CA TYR A 68 13.22 2.77 15.09
C TYR A 68 14.62 2.52 15.65
N CYS A 69 15.63 3.22 15.13
CA CYS A 69 17.01 3.14 15.59
C CYS A 69 17.17 3.60 17.04
N LEU A 70 16.56 4.73 17.41
CA LEU A 70 16.56 5.24 18.78
C LEU A 70 15.92 4.22 19.73
N ASN A 71 14.80 3.61 19.34
CA ASN A 71 14.15 2.59 20.15
C ASN A 71 15.02 1.33 20.31
N LEU A 72 15.71 0.89 19.25
CA LEU A 72 16.65 -0.23 19.34
C LEU A 72 17.83 0.03 20.28
N VAL A 73 18.36 1.26 20.31
CA VAL A 73 19.48 1.65 21.16
C VAL A 73 19.05 1.84 22.61
N THR A 74 17.90 2.47 22.83
CA THR A 74 17.42 2.85 24.18
C THR A 74 16.68 1.72 24.89
N GLN A 75 15.93 0.88 24.18
CA GLN A 75 15.16 -0.22 24.77
C GLN A 75 15.74 -1.57 24.33
N ARG A 76 16.62 -2.15 25.16
CA ARG A 76 17.29 -3.44 24.88
C ARG A 76 16.35 -4.66 24.77
N ARG A 77 15.02 -4.55 24.93
CA ARG A 77 14.15 -5.73 25.13
C ARG A 77 12.81 -5.84 24.41
N ASN A 78 12.27 -4.85 23.69
CA ASN A 78 10.84 -4.91 23.32
C ASN A 78 10.43 -4.70 21.85
N THR A 79 11.35 -4.70 20.87
CA THR A 79 10.99 -4.54 19.43
C THR A 79 10.97 -5.84 18.64
N GLN A 80 10.96 -6.99 19.30
CA GLN A 80 11.06 -8.29 18.63
C GLN A 80 9.71 -8.76 18.12
N VAL A 81 9.26 -8.14 17.04
CA VAL A 81 8.04 -8.50 16.31
C VAL A 81 8.43 -9.13 14.97
N VAL A 82 9.13 -10.26 15.02
CA VAL A 82 9.36 -11.05 13.80
C VAL A 82 9.37 -12.54 14.10
N ALA A 83 8.60 -13.31 13.33
CA ALA A 83 8.63 -14.77 13.39
C ALA A 83 10.03 -15.31 13.02
N ARG A 84 10.42 -16.43 13.63
CA ARG A 84 11.71 -17.10 13.36
C ARG A 84 11.88 -17.34 11.85
N GLY A 85 13.00 -16.90 11.27
CA GLY A 85 13.38 -17.11 9.87
C GLY A 85 13.04 -15.98 8.89
N ILE A 86 11.98 -15.19 9.12
CA ILE A 86 11.63 -14.04 8.27
C ILE A 86 12.76 -12.98 8.22
N PRO A 87 13.48 -12.66 9.32
CA PRO A 87 14.59 -11.70 9.26
C PRO A 87 15.73 -12.16 8.35
N LEU A 88 16.02 -13.46 8.32
CA LEU A 88 17.08 -14.01 7.47
C LEU A 88 16.67 -13.97 6.00
N LEU A 89 15.43 -14.36 5.68
CA LEU A 89 14.92 -14.27 4.31
C LEU A 89 14.89 -12.83 3.80
N ALA A 90 14.46 -11.88 4.64
CA ALA A 90 14.50 -10.46 4.31
C ALA A 90 15.95 -9.99 4.08
N LEU A 91 16.89 -10.37 4.95
CA LEU A 91 18.30 -10.03 4.78
C LEU A 91 18.88 -10.59 3.47
N MET A 92 18.60 -11.86 3.15
CA MET A 92 19.03 -12.49 1.90
C MET A 92 18.40 -11.80 0.67
N PHE A 93 17.11 -11.48 0.75
CA PHE A 93 16.40 -10.77 -0.31
C PHE A 93 17.03 -9.40 -0.60
N PHE A 94 17.28 -8.60 0.43
CA PHE A 94 17.93 -7.30 0.28
C PHE A 94 19.41 -7.41 -0.11
N ALA A 95 20.12 -8.47 0.32
CA ALA A 95 21.49 -8.70 -0.11
C ALA A 95 21.58 -9.00 -1.61
N ILE A 96 20.68 -9.84 -2.14
CA ILE A 96 20.59 -10.09 -3.60
C ILE A 96 20.20 -8.80 -4.33
N GLY A 97 19.24 -8.05 -3.81
CA GLY A 97 18.89 -6.73 -4.34
C GLY A 97 20.08 -5.78 -4.40
N ALA A 98 20.88 -5.69 -3.34
CA ALA A 98 22.07 -4.84 -3.30
C ALA A 98 23.14 -5.28 -4.31
N LEU A 99 23.38 -6.58 -4.46
CA LEU A 99 24.27 -7.11 -5.50
C LEU A 99 23.74 -6.81 -6.91
N SER A 100 22.42 -6.89 -7.08
CA SER A 100 21.75 -6.53 -8.32
C SER A 100 21.87 -5.04 -8.66
N ALA A 101 21.75 -4.14 -7.66
CA ALA A 101 21.90 -2.70 -7.85
C ALA A 101 23.27 -2.30 -8.40
N LEU A 102 24.32 -3.06 -8.11
CA LEU A 102 25.66 -2.84 -8.69
C LEU A 102 25.70 -3.09 -10.21
N ARG A 103 24.73 -3.82 -10.76
CA ARG A 103 24.58 -4.02 -12.21
C ARG A 103 23.77 -2.91 -12.89
N SER A 104 23.08 -2.08 -12.10
CA SER A 104 22.27 -1.00 -12.64
C SER A 104 23.16 0.09 -13.25
N LYS A 105 22.82 0.58 -14.44
CA LYS A 105 23.45 1.80 -15.00
C LYS A 105 23.22 3.02 -14.10
N PHE A 106 22.17 2.99 -13.28
CA PHE A 106 21.77 4.06 -12.36
C PHE A 106 21.86 3.58 -10.91
N VAL A 107 23.09 3.28 -10.47
CA VAL A 107 23.38 2.67 -9.15
C VAL A 107 22.73 3.45 -7.99
N LEU A 108 22.78 4.79 -8.00
CA LEU A 108 22.16 5.61 -6.95
C LEU A 108 20.64 5.44 -6.90
N ALA A 109 19.98 5.45 -8.07
CA ALA A 109 18.54 5.21 -8.15
C ALA A 109 18.17 3.79 -7.70
N ALA A 110 18.98 2.81 -8.09
CA ALA A 110 18.78 1.41 -7.71
C ALA A 110 18.84 1.23 -6.18
N PHE A 111 19.86 1.80 -5.52
CA PHE A 111 19.95 1.78 -4.06
C PHE A 111 18.85 2.60 -3.38
N ALA A 112 18.34 3.66 -4.01
CA ALA A 112 17.19 4.39 -3.50
C ALA A 112 15.91 3.54 -3.53
N GLU A 113 15.67 2.75 -4.58
CA GLU A 113 14.51 1.84 -4.62
C GLU A 113 14.63 0.73 -3.56
N ILE A 114 15.80 0.12 -3.42
CA ILE A 114 16.08 -0.85 -2.34
C ILE A 114 15.85 -0.22 -0.97
N GLY A 115 16.41 0.97 -0.75
CA GLY A 115 16.28 1.71 0.49
C GLY A 115 14.82 2.04 0.79
N LEU A 116 14.04 2.46 -0.21
CA LEU A 116 12.62 2.75 -0.05
C LEU A 116 11.85 1.51 0.41
N MET A 117 12.09 0.36 -0.23
CA MET A 117 11.46 -0.91 0.15
C MET A 117 11.88 -1.36 1.56
N ALA A 118 13.15 -1.20 1.91
CA ALA A 118 13.64 -1.49 3.26
C ALA A 118 13.01 -0.58 4.32
N LEU A 119 12.84 0.71 4.04
CA LEU A 119 12.17 1.65 4.94
C LEU A 119 10.67 1.37 5.07
N LEU A 120 10.00 0.95 4.00
CA LEU A 120 8.60 0.49 4.06
C LEU A 120 8.46 -0.76 4.93
N LEU A 121 9.43 -1.69 4.87
CA LEU A 121 9.49 -2.81 5.81
C LEU A 121 9.71 -2.32 7.25
N VAL A 122 10.59 -1.36 7.48
CA VAL A 122 10.77 -0.75 8.82
C VAL A 122 9.47 -0.10 9.31
N LEU A 123 8.72 0.61 8.46
CA LEU A 123 7.41 1.16 8.81
C LEU A 123 6.41 0.07 9.21
N ALA A 124 6.36 -1.04 8.47
CA ALA A 124 5.54 -2.19 8.82
C ALA A 124 5.94 -2.78 10.18
N LEU A 125 7.24 -2.91 10.46
CA LEU A 125 7.74 -3.40 11.75
C LEU A 125 7.47 -2.44 12.91
N VAL A 126 7.60 -1.13 12.72
CA VAL A 126 7.26 -0.11 13.72
C VAL A 126 5.76 -0.14 14.02
N THR A 127 4.93 -0.22 12.97
CA THR A 127 3.48 -0.38 13.12
C THR A 127 3.18 -1.65 13.89
N ALA A 128 3.83 -2.76 13.54
CA ALA A 128 3.62 -4.02 14.22
C ALA A 128 4.01 -3.95 15.71
N ALA A 129 5.16 -3.35 16.03
CA ALA A 129 5.65 -3.17 17.39
C ALA A 129 4.69 -2.35 18.28
N VAL A 130 4.15 -1.24 17.75
CA VAL A 130 3.18 -0.43 18.50
C VAL A 130 1.84 -1.15 18.66
N VAL A 131 1.35 -1.77 17.59
CA VAL A 131 0.04 -2.43 17.57
C VAL A 131 0.03 -3.67 18.45
N SER A 132 1.13 -4.42 18.53
CA SER A 132 1.24 -5.63 19.36
C SER A 132 1.00 -5.37 20.86
N ALA A 133 1.14 -4.12 21.33
CA ALA A 133 0.81 -3.77 22.71
C ALA A 133 -0.69 -3.92 23.04
N ASP A 134 -1.57 -3.65 22.07
CA ASP A 134 -3.02 -3.80 22.20
C ASP A 134 -3.65 -3.96 20.81
N VAL A 135 -3.53 -5.17 20.25
CA VAL A 135 -3.97 -5.47 18.87
C VAL A 135 -5.44 -5.14 18.67
N GLN A 136 -6.28 -5.41 19.67
CA GLN A 136 -7.72 -5.20 19.61
C GLN A 136 -8.06 -3.70 19.51
N ARG A 137 -7.46 -2.87 20.36
CA ARG A 137 -7.67 -1.42 20.34
C ARG A 137 -7.15 -0.79 19.06
N TYR A 138 -5.91 -1.08 18.67
CA TYR A 138 -5.31 -0.46 17.50
C TYR A 138 -5.93 -0.94 16.19
N SER A 139 -6.36 -2.21 16.10
CA SER A 139 -7.14 -2.69 14.95
C SER A 139 -8.48 -1.98 14.85
N ARG A 140 -9.15 -1.72 15.96
CA ARG A 140 -10.39 -0.91 15.97
C ARG A 140 -10.14 0.51 15.48
N TRP A 141 -9.08 1.17 15.95
CA TRP A 141 -8.70 2.50 15.49
C TRP A 141 -8.34 2.53 14.01
N ALA A 142 -7.61 1.53 13.50
CA ALA A 142 -7.31 1.41 12.09
C ALA A 142 -8.57 1.33 11.23
N ARG A 143 -9.60 0.59 11.70
CA ARG A 143 -10.91 0.55 11.02
C ARG A 143 -11.58 1.92 10.99
N TRP A 144 -11.63 2.62 12.11
CA TRP A 144 -12.25 3.95 12.18
C TRP A 144 -11.49 4.98 11.35
N PHE A 145 -10.16 4.93 11.36
CA PHE A 145 -9.33 5.76 10.50
C PHE A 145 -9.57 5.47 9.02
N ALA A 146 -9.68 4.20 8.63
CA ALA A 146 -10.01 3.82 7.26
C ALA A 146 -11.38 4.37 6.83
N LEU A 147 -12.39 4.32 7.72
CA LEU A 147 -13.71 4.93 7.47
C LEU A 147 -13.61 6.46 7.34
N LEU A 148 -12.85 7.13 8.21
CA LEU A 148 -12.63 8.58 8.15
C LEU A 148 -11.98 8.98 6.82
N LEU A 149 -10.89 8.31 6.43
CA LEU A 149 -10.18 8.57 5.17
C LEU A 149 -11.07 8.30 3.95
N ALA A 150 -11.77 7.17 3.94
CA ALA A 150 -12.73 6.82 2.90
C ALA A 150 -13.85 7.86 2.78
N THR A 151 -14.38 8.33 3.92
CA THR A 151 -15.42 9.37 3.96
C THR A 151 -14.89 10.70 3.42
N GLY A 152 -13.70 11.12 3.84
CA GLY A 152 -13.07 12.34 3.35
C GLY A 152 -12.87 12.32 1.83
N TYR A 153 -12.44 11.19 1.28
CA TYR A 153 -12.30 11.01 -0.17
C TYR A 153 -13.67 11.05 -0.87
N VAL A 154 -14.66 10.30 -0.39
CA VAL A 154 -16.01 10.28 -0.96
C VAL A 154 -16.65 11.67 -0.94
N LEU A 155 -16.53 12.41 0.17
CA LEU A 155 -17.05 13.77 0.27
C LEU A 155 -16.33 14.72 -0.70
N GLY A 156 -15.00 14.63 -0.80
CA GLY A 156 -14.25 15.46 -1.74
C GLY A 156 -14.64 15.20 -3.20
N VAL A 157 -14.84 13.94 -3.60
CA VAL A 157 -15.35 13.61 -4.93
C VAL A 157 -16.80 14.05 -5.11
N ALA A 158 -17.66 13.86 -4.10
CA ALA A 158 -19.06 14.29 -4.16
C ALA A 158 -19.18 15.81 -4.33
N THR A 159 -18.34 16.60 -3.66
CA THR A 159 -18.29 18.06 -3.85
C THR A 159 -17.90 18.43 -5.27
N ARG A 160 -16.90 17.76 -5.85
CA ARG A 160 -16.46 18.01 -7.23
C ARG A 160 -17.50 17.57 -8.26
N TYR A 161 -18.15 16.45 -8.01
CA TYR A 161 -19.29 15.96 -8.80
C TYR A 161 -20.43 16.98 -8.78
N ALA A 162 -20.84 17.44 -7.60
CA ALA A 162 -21.91 18.43 -7.47
C ALA A 162 -21.56 19.75 -8.16
N ALA A 163 -20.30 20.20 -8.06
CA ALA A 163 -19.81 21.37 -8.78
C ALA A 163 -19.85 21.17 -10.30
N ALA A 164 -19.45 20.00 -10.81
CA ALA A 164 -19.51 19.68 -12.24
C ALA A 164 -20.95 19.73 -12.77
N VAL A 165 -21.90 19.08 -12.07
CA VAL A 165 -23.32 19.11 -12.44
C VAL A 165 -23.88 20.53 -12.39
N SER A 166 -23.55 21.31 -11.35
CA SER A 166 -24.00 22.70 -11.22
C SER A 166 -23.45 23.63 -12.31
N LEU A 167 -22.31 23.28 -12.90
CA LEU A 167 -21.65 24.03 -13.97
C LEU A 167 -21.97 23.47 -15.37
N ASP A 168 -22.92 22.53 -15.47
CA ASP A 168 -23.27 21.81 -16.70
C ASP A 168 -22.04 21.19 -17.40
N ARG A 169 -21.05 20.80 -16.60
CA ARG A 169 -19.84 20.14 -17.08
C ARG A 169 -20.05 18.63 -17.07
N GLY A 170 -19.78 17.99 -18.20
CA GLY A 170 -19.78 16.54 -18.31
C GLY A 170 -18.85 15.88 -17.28
N ILE A 171 -19.26 14.73 -16.76
CA ILE A 171 -18.51 14.03 -15.72
C ILE A 171 -17.40 13.20 -16.36
N ASP A 172 -16.22 13.80 -16.39
CA ASP A 172 -14.98 13.14 -16.79
C ASP A 172 -14.29 12.49 -15.59
N ILE A 173 -13.28 11.68 -15.88
CA ILE A 173 -12.45 11.02 -14.86
C ILE A 173 -11.78 12.06 -13.94
N ASP A 174 -11.46 13.25 -14.45
CA ASP A 174 -10.70 14.25 -13.70
C ASP A 174 -11.54 14.85 -12.56
N VAL A 175 -12.88 14.89 -12.70
CA VAL A 175 -13.83 15.18 -11.60
C VAL A 175 -13.71 14.15 -10.47
N LEU A 176 -13.48 12.87 -10.80
CA LEU A 176 -13.47 11.75 -9.86
C LEU A 176 -12.10 11.49 -9.21
N ILE A 177 -11.01 11.98 -9.80
CA ILE A 177 -9.65 11.84 -9.26
C ILE A 177 -9.36 12.98 -8.29
N LEU A 178 -9.39 12.72 -6.98
CA LEU A 178 -9.02 13.69 -5.95
C LEU A 178 -7.58 13.44 -5.48
N GLY A 179 -6.70 14.42 -5.69
CA GLY A 179 -5.35 14.39 -5.13
C GLY A 179 -4.44 13.29 -5.68
N TYR A 180 -4.58 12.98 -6.97
CA TYR A 180 -3.71 12.05 -7.69
C TYR A 180 -3.55 12.48 -9.15
N ALA A 181 -2.45 12.06 -9.76
CA ALA A 181 -2.16 12.32 -11.18
C ALA A 181 -2.72 11.25 -12.14
N ASN A 182 -3.24 10.13 -11.63
CA ASN A 182 -3.73 9.01 -12.43
C ASN A 182 -4.91 8.32 -11.72
N PRO A 183 -5.95 7.87 -12.44
CA PRO A 183 -7.12 7.20 -11.85
C PRO A 183 -6.80 5.90 -11.11
N ARG A 184 -5.69 5.22 -11.47
CA ARG A 184 -5.28 3.96 -10.84
C ARG A 184 -4.78 4.12 -9.40
N PHE A 185 -4.24 5.29 -9.09
CA PHE A 185 -3.63 5.57 -7.79
C PHE A 185 -4.65 5.67 -6.63
N PRO A 186 -5.75 6.44 -6.73
CA PRO A 186 -6.79 6.41 -5.71
C PRO A 186 -7.43 5.02 -5.62
N SER A 187 -7.63 4.33 -6.76
CA SER A 187 -8.19 2.98 -6.79
C SER A 187 -7.38 1.99 -5.95
N ALA A 188 -6.06 2.05 -6.02
CA ALA A 188 -5.19 1.25 -5.18
C ALA A 188 -5.35 1.54 -3.68
N LEU A 189 -5.49 2.81 -3.29
CA LEU A 189 -5.78 3.16 -1.90
C LEU A 189 -7.16 2.64 -1.49
N HIS A 190 -8.19 2.85 -2.30
CA HIS A 190 -9.54 2.32 -2.06
C HIS A 190 -9.52 0.81 -1.83
N ALA A 191 -8.76 0.07 -2.65
CA ALA A 191 -8.60 -1.36 -2.55
C ALA A 191 -8.08 -1.79 -1.17
N LEU A 192 -7.19 -1.02 -0.54
CA LEU A 192 -6.66 -1.27 0.80
C LEU A 192 -7.62 -0.87 1.92
N LEU A 193 -8.47 0.14 1.72
CA LEU A 193 -9.40 0.66 2.74
C LEU A 193 -10.67 -0.18 2.88
N ILE A 194 -11.19 -0.69 1.76
CA ILE A 194 -12.45 -1.46 1.71
C ILE A 194 -12.52 -2.58 2.76
N PRO A 195 -11.48 -3.42 2.99
CA PRO A 195 -11.60 -4.53 3.95
C PRO A 195 -11.80 -4.04 5.39
N PHE A 196 -11.17 -2.93 5.77
CA PHE A 196 -11.33 -2.34 7.09
C PHE A 196 -12.73 -1.75 7.29
N VAL A 197 -13.24 -1.02 6.29
CA VAL A 197 -14.58 -0.42 6.35
C VAL A 197 -15.68 -1.48 6.27
N ALA A 198 -15.49 -2.51 5.43
CA ALA A 198 -16.42 -3.63 5.31
C ALA A 198 -16.52 -4.43 6.62
N TYR A 199 -15.40 -4.56 7.34
CA TYR A 199 -15.42 -5.20 8.65
C TYR A 199 -16.28 -4.42 9.66
N ILE A 200 -16.26 -3.09 9.66
CA ILE A 200 -17.17 -2.28 10.51
C ILE A 200 -18.62 -2.61 10.19
N ALA A 201 -19.01 -2.58 8.92
CA ALA A 201 -20.37 -2.87 8.49
C ALA A 201 -20.84 -4.30 8.88
N ALA A 202 -19.93 -5.28 8.79
CA ALA A 202 -20.17 -6.68 9.10
C ALA A 202 -20.22 -7.01 10.61
N ASP A 203 -19.61 -6.19 11.46
CA ASP A 203 -19.51 -6.43 12.91
C ASP A 203 -20.78 -5.93 13.65
N HIS A 204 -21.60 -6.85 14.15
CA HIS A 204 -22.83 -6.49 14.89
C HIS A 204 -22.56 -5.82 16.24
N ARG A 205 -21.33 -5.87 16.76
CA ARG A 205 -20.94 -5.20 18.00
C ARG A 205 -20.70 -3.71 17.78
N GLU A 206 -20.50 -3.29 16.53
CA GLU A 206 -20.33 -1.88 16.19
C GLU A 206 -21.66 -1.13 16.19
N GLN A 207 -21.59 0.18 16.44
CA GLN A 207 -22.76 1.04 16.48
C GLN A 207 -23.51 1.04 15.15
N ARG A 208 -24.85 1.01 15.20
CA ARG A 208 -25.70 0.98 13.99
C ARG A 208 -25.38 2.10 13.00
N LEU A 209 -25.11 3.30 13.50
CA LEU A 209 -24.76 4.45 12.66
C LEU A 209 -23.45 4.23 11.89
N LEU A 210 -22.40 3.75 12.56
CA LEU A 210 -21.11 3.45 11.91
C LEU A 210 -21.24 2.35 10.85
N ARG A 211 -22.09 1.35 11.11
CA ARG A 211 -22.37 0.28 10.14
C ARG A 211 -23.06 0.81 8.89
N ILE A 212 -24.09 1.66 9.06
CA ILE A 212 -24.80 2.29 7.94
C ILE A 212 -23.86 3.22 7.17
N ALA A 213 -23.12 4.07 7.88
CA ALA A 213 -22.14 4.97 7.26
C ALA A 213 -21.10 4.18 6.44
N SER A 214 -20.61 3.06 6.98
CA SER A 214 -19.67 2.18 6.27
C SER A 214 -20.27 1.61 4.98
N ILE A 215 -21.53 1.15 5.00
CA ILE A 215 -22.22 0.65 3.80
C ILE A 215 -22.34 1.77 2.75
N VAL A 216 -22.78 2.96 3.15
CA VAL A 216 -22.94 4.12 2.25
C VAL A 216 -21.59 4.51 1.63
N VAL A 217 -20.55 4.66 2.45
CA VAL A 217 -19.21 5.02 2.01
C VAL A 217 -18.63 3.97 1.06
N LEU A 218 -18.80 2.68 1.36
CA LEU A 218 -18.36 1.60 0.46
C LEU A 218 -19.08 1.63 -0.89
N THR A 219 -20.40 1.83 -0.90
CA THR A 219 -21.18 1.97 -2.12
C THR A 219 -20.64 3.10 -3.00
N PHE A 220 -20.35 4.26 -2.42
CA PHE A 220 -19.75 5.38 -3.15
C PHE A 220 -18.31 5.13 -3.59
N ILE A 221 -17.48 4.48 -2.76
CA ILE A 221 -16.14 4.06 -3.18
C ILE A 221 -16.20 3.18 -4.42
N TRP A 222 -17.11 2.20 -4.44
CA TRP A 222 -17.29 1.35 -5.59
C TRP A 222 -17.79 2.13 -6.81
N ALA A 223 -18.78 3.01 -6.64
CA ALA A 223 -19.26 3.88 -7.72
C ALA A 223 -18.15 4.75 -8.33
N ILE A 224 -17.29 5.32 -7.49
CA ILE A 224 -16.11 6.08 -7.91
C ILE A 224 -15.17 5.19 -8.73
N ASN A 225 -14.86 3.98 -8.26
CA ASN A 225 -13.97 3.06 -9.00
C ASN A 225 -14.55 2.58 -10.34
N VAL A 226 -15.87 2.49 -10.47
CA VAL A 226 -16.53 2.26 -11.78
C VAL A 226 -16.27 3.46 -12.69
N GLY A 227 -16.49 4.69 -12.20
CA GLY A 227 -16.27 5.91 -12.98
C GLY A 227 -14.79 6.17 -13.34
N LEU A 228 -13.85 5.75 -12.48
CA LEU A 228 -12.42 5.77 -12.75
C LEU A 228 -11.98 4.72 -13.79
N GLN A 229 -12.87 3.77 -14.15
CA GLN A 229 -12.64 2.69 -15.11
C GLN A 229 -11.44 1.79 -14.76
N THR A 230 -11.12 1.68 -13.46
CA THR A 230 -9.98 0.90 -12.97
C THR A 230 -10.35 -0.57 -12.81
N ARG A 231 -9.74 -1.45 -13.61
CA ARG A 231 -10.03 -2.90 -13.61
C ARG A 231 -9.28 -3.69 -12.52
N ALA A 232 -8.15 -3.15 -12.05
CA ALA A 232 -7.25 -3.83 -11.11
C ALA A 232 -7.91 -4.16 -9.76
N ILE A 233 -8.70 -3.23 -9.22
CA ILE A 233 -9.43 -3.42 -7.96
C ILE A 233 -10.42 -4.60 -8.05
N TRP A 234 -11.16 -4.71 -9.16
CA TRP A 234 -12.10 -5.81 -9.40
C TRP A 234 -11.37 -7.15 -9.48
N PHE A 235 -10.29 -7.21 -10.26
CA PHE A 235 -9.43 -8.39 -10.34
C PHE A 235 -8.93 -8.82 -8.96
N ALA A 236 -8.43 -7.88 -8.15
CA ALA A 236 -7.91 -8.16 -6.83
C ALA A 236 -8.98 -8.77 -5.91
N TYR A 237 -10.20 -8.22 -5.89
CA TYR A 237 -11.29 -8.77 -5.07
C TYR A 237 -11.83 -10.11 -5.57
N VAL A 238 -11.91 -10.32 -6.88
CA VAL A 238 -12.29 -11.62 -7.47
C VAL A 238 -11.30 -12.71 -7.06
N LEU A 239 -10.00 -12.39 -6.96
CA LEU A 239 -8.98 -13.34 -6.53
C LEU A 239 -8.96 -13.55 -5.00
N VAL A 240 -9.02 -12.46 -4.23
CA VAL A 240 -8.75 -12.48 -2.80
C VAL A 240 -9.95 -12.93 -1.98
N LEU A 241 -11.19 -12.62 -2.38
CA LEU A 241 -12.37 -13.04 -1.61
C LEU A 241 -12.50 -14.58 -1.54
N PRO A 242 -12.45 -15.34 -2.66
CA PRO A 242 -12.45 -16.80 -2.58
C PRO A 242 -11.26 -17.35 -1.79
N ALA A 243 -10.06 -16.83 -2.03
CA ALA A 243 -8.86 -17.25 -1.30
C ALA A 243 -9.01 -17.03 0.22
N SER A 244 -9.59 -15.91 0.64
CA SER A 244 -9.85 -15.63 2.07
C SER A 244 -10.87 -16.57 2.69
N LEU A 245 -11.91 -16.96 1.95
CA LEU A 245 -12.90 -17.93 2.41
C LEU A 245 -12.28 -19.32 2.57
N LEU A 246 -11.39 -19.71 1.66
CA LEU A 246 -10.64 -20.96 1.74
C LEU A 246 -9.63 -20.97 2.90
N LEU A 247 -8.93 -19.86 3.11
CA LEU A 247 -7.87 -19.75 4.13
C LEU A 247 -8.42 -19.57 5.54
N PHE A 248 -9.45 -18.74 5.71
CA PHE A 248 -9.96 -18.31 7.02
C PHE A 248 -11.34 -18.88 7.36
N GLY A 249 -12.05 -19.46 6.39
CA GLY A 249 -13.39 -20.02 6.57
C GLY A 249 -14.50 -18.99 6.56
N TRP A 250 -15.73 -19.46 6.31
CA TRP A 250 -16.93 -18.62 6.24
C TRP A 250 -17.20 -17.86 7.54
N ARG A 251 -16.95 -18.49 8.69
CA ARG A 251 -17.17 -17.89 10.02
C ARG A 251 -16.41 -16.57 10.19
N ASN A 252 -15.19 -16.49 9.65
CA ASN A 252 -14.30 -15.33 9.84
C ASN A 252 -14.42 -14.30 8.71
N SER A 253 -14.62 -14.75 7.46
CA SER A 253 -14.57 -13.85 6.29
C SER A 253 -15.89 -13.74 5.52
N GLY A 254 -16.87 -14.62 5.76
CA GLY A 254 -18.10 -14.71 4.97
C GLY A 254 -18.94 -13.43 5.02
N ARG A 255 -19.16 -12.87 6.22
CA ARG A 255 -19.94 -11.62 6.36
C ARG A 255 -19.23 -10.43 5.72
N VAL A 256 -17.92 -10.33 5.87
CA VAL A 256 -17.11 -9.26 5.25
C VAL A 256 -17.18 -9.39 3.73
N ALA A 257 -17.01 -10.60 3.19
CA ALA A 257 -17.14 -10.86 1.76
C ALA A 257 -18.54 -10.48 1.23
N LEU A 258 -19.61 -10.83 1.95
CA LEU A 258 -20.97 -10.45 1.58
C LEU A 258 -21.18 -8.94 1.55
N VAL A 259 -20.65 -8.21 2.54
CA VAL A 259 -20.69 -6.74 2.54
C VAL A 259 -19.94 -6.16 1.35
N ILE A 260 -18.74 -6.67 1.06
CA ILE A 260 -17.93 -6.20 -0.07
C ILE A 260 -18.68 -6.44 -1.39
N ILE A 261 -19.21 -7.63 -1.60
CA ILE A 261 -19.97 -7.98 -2.82
C ILE A 261 -21.23 -7.14 -2.94
N SER A 262 -22.03 -7.01 -1.88
CA SER A 262 -23.30 -6.28 -1.93
C SER A 262 -23.08 -4.78 -2.14
N THR A 263 -22.08 -4.19 -1.49
CA THR A 263 -21.72 -2.77 -1.70
C THR A 263 -21.08 -2.53 -3.06
N ALA A 264 -20.38 -3.52 -3.63
CA ALA A 264 -19.87 -3.43 -5.00
C ALA A 264 -20.99 -3.41 -6.03
N VAL A 265 -21.97 -4.31 -5.91
CA VAL A 265 -23.18 -4.30 -6.76
C VAL A 265 -23.95 -3.00 -6.59
N ALA A 266 -24.18 -2.57 -5.34
CA ALA A 266 -24.84 -1.30 -5.07
C ALA A 266 -24.06 -0.12 -5.69
N GLY A 267 -22.73 -0.12 -5.60
CA GLY A 267 -21.89 0.94 -6.17
C GLY A 267 -21.96 1.00 -7.70
N VAL A 268 -22.02 -0.15 -8.39
CA VAL A 268 -22.26 -0.19 -9.84
C VAL A 268 -23.62 0.43 -10.18
N LEU A 269 -24.67 0.05 -9.46
CA LEU A 269 -26.01 0.61 -9.67
C LEU A 269 -26.05 2.11 -9.37
N THR A 270 -25.39 2.55 -8.30
CA THR A 270 -25.26 3.97 -7.94
C THR A 270 -24.51 4.75 -9.01
N PHE A 271 -23.41 4.23 -9.55
CA PHE A 271 -22.69 4.89 -10.64
C PHE A 271 -23.60 5.10 -11.85
N TYR A 272 -24.31 4.06 -12.31
CA TYR A 272 -25.23 4.19 -13.43
C TYR A 272 -26.35 5.18 -13.12
N ALA A 273 -26.98 5.11 -11.94
CA ALA A 273 -28.02 6.05 -11.52
C ALA A 273 -27.53 7.51 -11.54
N LEU A 274 -26.31 7.78 -11.06
CA LEU A 274 -25.69 9.10 -11.11
C LEU A 274 -25.37 9.55 -12.54
N SER A 275 -24.93 8.63 -13.41
CA SER A 275 -24.65 8.96 -14.81
C SER A 275 -25.89 9.43 -15.58
N TRP A 276 -27.09 8.96 -15.22
CA TRP A 276 -28.36 9.46 -15.78
C TRP A 276 -28.68 10.91 -15.40
N LEU A 277 -28.16 11.38 -14.26
CA LEU A 277 -28.35 12.76 -13.78
C LEU A 277 -27.31 13.72 -14.36
N SER A 278 -26.34 13.20 -15.10
CA SER A 278 -25.19 13.96 -15.57
C SER A 278 -25.36 14.36 -17.03
N PRO A 279 -24.96 15.58 -17.42
CA PRO A 279 -24.81 15.93 -18.82
C PRO A 279 -23.87 14.94 -19.52
N PRO A 280 -24.09 14.62 -20.81
CA PRO A 280 -23.20 13.75 -21.54
C PRO A 280 -21.76 14.31 -21.51
N PRO A 281 -20.74 13.43 -21.47
CA PRO A 281 -19.36 13.88 -21.49
C PRO A 281 -19.10 14.72 -22.76
N THR A 282 -18.28 15.77 -22.62
CA THR A 282 -17.87 16.59 -23.74
C THR A 282 -17.06 15.77 -24.74
N ALA A 283 -17.00 16.20 -26.01
CA ALA A 283 -16.23 15.52 -27.05
C ALA A 283 -14.76 15.28 -26.65
N ASP A 284 -14.15 16.22 -25.94
CA ASP A 284 -12.80 16.10 -25.39
C ASP A 284 -12.70 15.03 -24.29
N GLY A 285 -13.71 14.90 -23.43
CA GLY A 285 -13.80 13.85 -22.42
C GLY A 285 -13.91 12.45 -23.04
N VAL A 286 -14.69 12.32 -24.12
CA VAL A 286 -14.83 11.07 -24.88
C VAL A 286 -13.52 10.70 -25.59
N ALA A 287 -12.87 11.66 -26.25
CA ALA A 287 -11.58 11.44 -26.91
C ALA A 287 -10.49 11.04 -25.90
N THR A 288 -10.45 11.69 -24.74
CA THR A 288 -9.49 11.39 -23.67
C THR A 288 -9.74 10.00 -23.08
N ALA A 289 -10.99 9.62 -22.85
CA ALA A 289 -11.35 8.28 -22.37
C ALA A 289 -11.00 7.18 -23.39
N ALA A 290 -11.26 7.42 -24.69
CA ALA A 290 -10.92 6.48 -25.75
C ALA A 290 -9.40 6.27 -25.89
N LEU A 291 -8.61 7.35 -25.81
CA LEU A 291 -7.14 7.28 -25.77
C LEU A 291 -6.63 6.54 -24.52
N ARG A 292 -7.29 6.70 -23.37
CA ARG A 292 -6.97 6.00 -22.10
C ARG A 292 -7.25 4.49 -22.19
N ASP A 293 -8.39 4.09 -22.76
CA ASP A 293 -8.79 2.69 -22.88
C ASP A 293 -7.88 1.93 -23.88
N TRP A 294 -7.49 2.59 -24.97
CA TRP A 294 -6.49 2.08 -25.93
C TRP A 294 -5.11 1.87 -25.28
N ALA A 295 -4.66 2.81 -24.44
CA ALA A 295 -3.37 2.72 -23.74
C ALA A 295 -3.34 1.64 -22.63
N GLY A 296 -4.51 1.28 -22.06
CA GLY A 296 -4.61 0.41 -20.88
C GLY A 296 -4.57 -1.09 -21.14
N LEU A 297 -5.10 -1.55 -22.30
CA LEU A 297 -5.24 -2.98 -22.64
C LEU A 297 -4.24 -3.46 -23.67
N THR A 298 -3.87 -2.62 -24.64
CA THR A 298 -3.19 -3.02 -25.87
C THR A 298 -1.68 -2.81 -25.82
N PHE A 299 -1.10 -2.62 -24.63
CA PHE A 299 0.33 -2.33 -24.49
C PHE A 299 1.04 -3.06 -23.34
N ARG A 300 0.32 -3.77 -22.46
CA ARG A 300 0.95 -4.46 -21.31
C ARG A 300 1.83 -5.61 -21.77
N GLU A 301 1.45 -6.26 -22.85
CA GLU A 301 2.24 -7.29 -23.52
C GLU A 301 3.60 -6.77 -24.00
N VAL A 302 3.74 -5.48 -24.31
CA VAL A 302 5.04 -4.87 -24.63
C VAL A 302 5.95 -4.89 -23.40
N VAL A 303 5.51 -4.33 -22.26
CA VAL A 303 6.33 -4.28 -21.05
C VAL A 303 6.53 -5.66 -20.41
N TRP A 304 5.60 -6.59 -20.59
CA TRP A 304 5.75 -7.97 -20.14
C TRP A 304 6.73 -8.75 -21.01
N ARG A 305 6.71 -8.57 -22.33
CA ARG A 305 7.71 -9.15 -23.23
C ARG A 305 9.10 -8.62 -22.90
N MET A 306 9.26 -7.31 -22.75
CA MET A 306 10.53 -6.69 -22.32
C MET A 306 11.00 -7.23 -20.96
N SER A 307 10.07 -7.49 -20.02
CA SER A 307 10.42 -8.09 -18.73
C SER A 307 10.92 -9.53 -18.90
N TRP A 308 10.28 -10.31 -19.76
CA TRP A 308 10.69 -11.67 -20.04
C TRP A 308 12.09 -11.71 -20.69
N GLU A 309 12.35 -10.82 -21.63
CA GLU A 309 13.67 -10.63 -22.24
C GLU A 309 14.71 -10.30 -21.15
N ALA A 310 14.46 -9.31 -20.29
CA ALA A 310 15.34 -8.96 -19.18
C ALA A 310 15.58 -10.12 -18.19
N ILE A 311 14.54 -10.90 -17.87
CA ILE A 311 14.66 -12.10 -17.03
C ILE A 311 15.56 -13.14 -17.70
N SER A 312 15.39 -13.36 -19.01
CA SER A 312 16.17 -14.35 -19.77
C SER A 312 17.64 -13.96 -19.90
N GLU A 313 17.95 -12.67 -20.02
CA GLU A 313 19.31 -12.15 -20.14
C GLU A 313 20.04 -12.14 -18.78
N ALA A 314 19.31 -11.94 -17.68
CA ALA A 314 19.89 -11.76 -16.36
C ALA A 314 19.17 -12.56 -15.25
N PRO A 315 19.00 -13.90 -15.37
CA PRO A 315 18.10 -14.66 -14.51
C PRO A 315 18.51 -14.70 -13.04
N LEU A 316 19.82 -14.61 -12.74
CA LEU A 316 20.34 -14.79 -11.38
C LEU A 316 20.25 -13.51 -10.53
N LEU A 317 20.76 -12.40 -11.04
CA LEU A 317 20.81 -11.13 -10.30
C LEU A 317 19.86 -10.08 -10.87
N GLY A 318 19.18 -10.34 -11.98
CA GLY A 318 18.41 -9.32 -12.68
C GLY A 318 19.30 -8.24 -13.31
N ILE A 319 18.64 -7.29 -13.97
CA ILE A 319 19.27 -6.16 -14.66
C ILE A 319 19.60 -5.00 -13.72
N GLY A 320 19.22 -5.07 -12.43
CA GLY A 320 19.35 -4.00 -11.47
C GLY A 320 18.01 -3.30 -11.19
N PRO A 321 17.68 -2.98 -9.92
CA PRO A 321 16.54 -2.14 -9.56
C PRO A 321 16.55 -0.82 -10.32
N MET A 322 15.37 -0.27 -10.60
CA MET A 322 15.13 0.91 -11.43
C MET A 322 15.60 0.82 -12.90
N GLN A 323 16.37 -0.20 -13.31
CA GLN A 323 16.92 -0.24 -14.68
C GLN A 323 15.84 -0.47 -15.75
N PHE A 324 14.71 -1.10 -15.41
CA PHE A 324 13.61 -1.27 -16.36
C PHE A 324 13.08 0.08 -16.87
N ALA A 325 13.15 1.13 -16.05
CA ALA A 325 12.72 2.49 -16.42
C ALA A 325 13.54 3.11 -17.57
N THR A 326 14.65 2.48 -17.96
CA THR A 326 15.53 2.93 -19.03
C THR A 326 15.16 2.37 -20.40
N PHE A 327 14.26 1.38 -20.44
CA PHE A 327 13.79 0.80 -21.70
C PHE A 327 12.94 1.81 -22.46
N ASP A 328 13.30 2.05 -23.72
CA ASP A 328 12.59 2.98 -24.57
C ASP A 328 11.22 2.39 -24.94
N ASN A 329 10.18 2.86 -24.26
CA ASN A 329 8.81 2.47 -24.48
C ASN A 329 7.85 3.58 -24.02
N ARG A 330 6.66 3.60 -24.61
CA ARG A 330 5.60 4.60 -24.30
C ARG A 330 4.55 4.10 -23.31
N VAL A 331 4.82 2.98 -22.65
CA VAL A 331 3.80 2.22 -21.90
C VAL A 331 4.01 2.34 -20.39
N GLY A 332 5.23 2.17 -19.91
CA GLY A 332 5.53 2.16 -18.49
C GLY A 332 7.03 2.08 -18.17
N ALA A 333 7.41 2.74 -17.09
CA ALA A 333 8.74 2.63 -16.48
C ALA A 333 8.89 1.36 -15.62
N HIS A 334 7.87 0.50 -15.59
CA HIS A 334 7.83 -0.78 -14.89
C HIS A 334 6.75 -1.71 -15.51
N PRO A 335 6.82 -3.03 -15.30
CA PRO A 335 5.90 -3.97 -15.94
C PRO A 335 4.46 -3.99 -15.40
N HIS A 336 4.14 -3.19 -14.38
CA HIS A 336 2.82 -3.21 -13.71
C HIS A 336 2.46 -4.61 -13.19
N ASN A 337 3.48 -5.40 -12.85
CA ASN A 337 3.39 -6.73 -12.30
C ASN A 337 4.62 -6.95 -11.41
N TRP A 338 4.42 -6.96 -10.09
CA TRP A 338 5.54 -7.04 -9.14
C TRP A 338 6.34 -8.35 -9.28
N VAL A 339 5.73 -9.45 -9.72
CA VAL A 339 6.43 -10.73 -9.93
C VAL A 339 7.44 -10.59 -11.06
N MET A 340 7.01 -10.03 -12.19
CA MET A 340 7.90 -9.75 -13.31
C MET A 340 8.94 -8.69 -12.97
N GLN A 341 8.56 -7.66 -12.21
CA GLN A 341 9.49 -6.60 -11.80
C GLN A 341 10.61 -7.16 -10.93
N VAL A 342 10.29 -7.93 -9.87
CA VAL A 342 11.30 -8.54 -8.99
C VAL A 342 12.16 -9.53 -9.78
N ALA A 343 11.57 -10.37 -10.65
CA ALA A 343 12.35 -11.32 -11.44
C ALA A 343 13.30 -10.61 -12.43
N ALA A 344 12.83 -9.59 -13.14
CA ALA A 344 13.61 -8.87 -14.14
C ALA A 344 14.72 -8.03 -13.49
N GLU A 345 14.39 -7.28 -12.44
CA GLU A 345 15.30 -6.30 -11.86
C GLU A 345 16.16 -6.89 -10.74
N TRP A 346 15.65 -7.79 -9.89
CA TRP A 346 16.37 -8.34 -8.73
C TRP A 346 16.83 -9.80 -8.95
N GLY A 347 16.33 -10.45 -10.00
CA GLY A 347 16.63 -11.84 -10.34
C GLY A 347 15.62 -12.85 -9.79
N VAL A 348 15.57 -14.02 -10.43
CA VAL A 348 14.69 -15.15 -10.06
C VAL A 348 14.97 -15.65 -8.63
N PRO A 349 16.21 -15.77 -8.14
CA PRO A 349 16.49 -16.12 -6.75
C PRO A 349 15.83 -15.17 -5.73
N ALA A 350 15.85 -13.85 -5.97
CA ALA A 350 15.18 -12.88 -5.10
C ALA A 350 13.66 -13.09 -5.10
N LEU A 351 13.05 -13.34 -6.27
CA LEU A 351 11.63 -13.67 -6.37
C LEU A 351 11.30 -14.94 -5.58
N LEU A 352 12.09 -16.01 -5.69
CA LEU A 352 11.86 -17.26 -4.98
C LEU A 352 11.92 -17.07 -3.45
N LEU A 353 12.87 -16.27 -2.95
CA LEU A 353 12.93 -15.92 -1.52
C LEU A 353 11.67 -15.18 -1.06
N LEU A 354 11.19 -14.22 -1.87
CA LEU A 354 9.98 -13.45 -1.57
C LEU A 354 8.74 -14.36 -1.56
N LEU A 355 8.59 -15.24 -2.55
CA LEU A 355 7.49 -16.22 -2.61
C LEU A 355 7.54 -17.20 -1.44
N PHE A 356 8.73 -17.67 -1.07
CA PHE A 356 8.90 -18.54 0.09
C PHE A 356 8.52 -17.83 1.40
N ALA A 357 8.94 -16.57 1.58
CA ALA A 357 8.54 -15.76 2.73
C ALA A 357 7.01 -15.54 2.77
N LEU A 358 6.37 -15.33 1.61
CA LEU A 358 4.93 -15.19 1.49
C LEU A 358 4.19 -16.48 1.90
N VAL A 359 4.70 -17.65 1.52
CA VAL A 359 4.14 -18.95 1.96
C VAL A 359 4.22 -19.11 3.48
N LEU A 360 5.35 -18.77 4.09
CA LEU A 360 5.50 -18.81 5.55
C LEU A 360 4.54 -17.83 6.24
N LEU A 361 4.39 -16.63 5.68
CA LEU A 361 3.48 -15.61 6.18
C LEU A 361 2.02 -16.07 6.09
N LEU A 362 1.59 -16.67 4.97
CA LEU A 362 0.24 -17.20 4.81
C LEU A 362 -0.08 -18.33 5.80
N ARG A 363 0.89 -19.20 6.09
CA ARG A 363 0.74 -20.23 7.13
C ARG A 363 0.55 -19.61 8.52
N ALA A 364 1.36 -18.61 8.85
CA ALA A 364 1.25 -17.89 10.12
C ALA A 364 -0.07 -17.12 10.23
N LEU A 365 -0.53 -16.50 9.14
CA LEU A 365 -1.81 -15.82 9.04
C LEU A 365 -3.00 -16.75 9.24
N ARG A 366 -3.00 -17.91 8.59
CA ARG A 366 -4.06 -18.90 8.76
C ARG A 366 -4.19 -19.33 10.21
N ARG A 367 -3.06 -19.53 10.91
CA ARG A 367 -3.06 -19.84 12.35
C ARG A 367 -3.59 -18.66 13.16
N ALA A 368 -3.14 -17.44 12.91
CA ALA A 368 -3.61 -16.24 13.60
C ALA A 368 -5.13 -16.03 13.45
N ALA A 369 -5.64 -16.13 12.22
CA ALA A 369 -7.06 -15.95 11.91
C ALA A 369 -7.96 -17.04 12.53
N SER A 370 -7.42 -18.23 12.82
CA SER A 370 -8.16 -19.29 13.52
C SER A 370 -8.38 -18.99 15.00
N ILE A 371 -7.54 -18.12 15.58
CA ILE A 371 -7.57 -17.75 16.99
C ILE A 371 -8.29 -16.41 17.18
N ASP A 372 -7.98 -15.42 16.34
CA ASP A 372 -8.52 -14.07 16.43
C ASP A 372 -8.92 -13.54 15.05
N SER A 373 -10.21 -13.23 14.88
CA SER A 373 -10.75 -12.72 13.61
C SER A 373 -10.35 -11.26 13.33
N THR A 374 -9.74 -10.54 14.28
CA THR A 374 -9.31 -9.15 14.06
C THR A 374 -8.18 -9.00 13.05
N VAL A 375 -7.46 -10.07 12.73
CA VAL A 375 -6.44 -10.08 11.66
C VAL A 375 -7.06 -10.02 10.26
N VAL A 376 -8.31 -10.45 10.10
CA VAL A 376 -8.98 -10.61 8.79
C VAL A 376 -8.94 -9.33 7.93
N PRO A 377 -9.32 -8.13 8.41
CA PRO A 377 -9.30 -6.93 7.57
C PRO A 377 -7.89 -6.59 7.08
N ALA A 378 -6.88 -6.69 7.95
CA ALA A 378 -5.50 -6.43 7.58
C ALA A 378 -4.94 -7.48 6.60
N ALA A 379 -5.29 -8.76 6.80
CA ALA A 379 -4.92 -9.85 5.90
C ALA A 379 -5.58 -9.72 4.52
N LEU A 380 -6.86 -9.32 4.47
CA LEU A 380 -7.56 -9.02 3.22
C LEU A 380 -6.93 -7.82 2.50
N ALA A 381 -6.64 -6.72 3.21
CA ALA A 381 -5.97 -5.55 2.64
C ALA A 381 -4.58 -5.92 2.09
N PHE A 382 -3.81 -6.75 2.80
CA PHE A 382 -2.54 -7.28 2.33
C PHE A 382 -2.70 -8.12 1.05
N GLY A 383 -3.65 -9.06 1.04
CA GLY A 383 -3.94 -9.89 -0.13
C GLY A 383 -4.37 -9.07 -1.34
N VAL A 384 -5.27 -8.10 -1.15
CA VAL A 384 -5.74 -7.19 -2.21
C VAL A 384 -4.61 -6.31 -2.73
N GLY A 385 -3.74 -5.80 -1.86
CA GLY A 385 -2.56 -5.04 -2.29
C GLY A 385 -1.62 -5.85 -3.18
N LEU A 386 -1.32 -7.10 -2.81
CA LEU A 386 -0.51 -8.02 -3.61
C LEU A 386 -1.18 -8.37 -4.94
N ALA A 387 -2.47 -8.68 -4.92
CA ALA A 387 -3.23 -9.05 -6.12
C ALA A 387 -3.38 -7.87 -7.09
N ASN A 388 -3.62 -6.66 -6.58
CA ASN A 388 -3.70 -5.46 -7.40
C ASN A 388 -2.35 -5.15 -8.07
N GLY A 389 -1.23 -5.37 -7.36
CA GLY A 389 0.12 -5.19 -7.91
C GLY A 389 0.54 -6.22 -8.97
N LEU A 390 -0.26 -7.27 -9.24
CA LEU A 390 -0.02 -8.19 -10.36
C LEU A 390 -0.43 -7.58 -11.71
N VAL A 391 -1.33 -6.61 -11.68
CA VAL A 391 -1.96 -6.04 -12.89
C VAL A 391 -1.93 -4.52 -12.89
N ASP A 392 -1.27 -3.90 -11.93
CA ASP A 392 -1.16 -2.45 -11.81
C ASP A 392 0.15 -2.02 -11.15
N GLY A 393 0.55 -0.78 -11.42
CA GLY A 393 1.73 -0.12 -10.86
C GLY A 393 1.48 0.49 -9.49
N ASN A 394 0.47 0.02 -8.76
CA ASN A 394 0.03 0.65 -7.52
C ASN A 394 1.10 0.69 -6.42
N LEU A 395 2.07 -0.24 -6.49
CA LEU A 395 3.20 -0.31 -5.60
C LEU A 395 4.26 0.75 -5.88
N VAL A 396 4.03 1.71 -6.79
CA VAL A 396 4.89 2.89 -6.94
C VAL A 396 4.29 4.13 -6.27
N MET A 397 3.02 4.13 -5.85
CA MET A 397 2.41 5.35 -5.30
C MET A 397 2.75 5.57 -3.83
N PRO A 398 3.28 6.76 -3.43
CA PRO A 398 3.70 7.01 -2.06
C PRO A 398 2.63 6.72 -0.99
N VAL A 399 1.41 7.21 -1.22
CA VAL A 399 0.30 7.04 -0.27
C VAL A 399 -0.10 5.56 -0.17
N SER A 400 -0.33 4.88 -1.30
CA SER A 400 -0.74 3.47 -1.32
C SER A 400 0.35 2.53 -0.80
N GLN A 401 1.63 2.78 -1.10
CA GLN A 401 2.76 2.05 -0.54
C GLN A 401 2.80 2.17 1.00
N SER A 402 2.62 3.39 1.52
CA SER A 402 2.67 3.64 2.96
C SER A 402 1.47 3.00 3.67
N ALA A 403 0.28 3.13 3.10
CA ALA A 403 -0.92 2.46 3.61
C ALA A 403 -0.77 0.93 3.59
N PHE A 404 -0.18 0.36 2.52
CA PHE A 404 0.10 -1.07 2.42
C PHE A 404 1.11 -1.54 3.48
N ALA A 405 2.17 -0.77 3.73
CA ALA A 405 3.14 -1.06 4.79
C ALA A 405 2.50 -1.05 6.18
N MET A 406 1.66 -0.06 6.49
CA MET A 406 0.94 -0.01 7.76
C MET A 406 -0.08 -1.15 7.91
N ALA A 407 -0.83 -1.48 6.85
CA ALA A 407 -1.74 -2.64 6.84
C ALA A 407 -0.98 -3.95 7.06
N SER A 408 0.20 -4.10 6.43
CA SER A 408 1.11 -5.23 6.66
C SER A 408 1.59 -5.28 8.12
N GLY A 409 1.89 -4.12 8.72
CA GLY A 409 2.27 -4.02 10.13
C GLY A 409 1.15 -4.45 11.09
N LEU A 410 -0.09 -4.00 10.86
CA LEU A 410 -1.27 -4.45 11.62
C LEU A 410 -1.45 -5.97 11.54
N MET A 411 -1.28 -6.52 10.33
CA MET A 411 -1.35 -7.95 10.10
C MET A 411 -0.23 -8.69 10.85
N LEU A 412 1.01 -8.22 10.78
CA LEU A 412 2.15 -8.80 11.49
C LEU A 412 1.96 -8.75 13.02
N ALA A 413 1.41 -7.65 13.55
CA ALA A 413 1.13 -7.52 14.98
C ALA A 413 0.18 -8.61 15.48
N ALA A 414 -0.89 -8.88 14.73
CA ALA A 414 -1.86 -9.92 15.07
C ALA A 414 -1.26 -11.33 15.02
N ILE A 415 -0.39 -11.59 14.03
CA ILE A 415 0.37 -12.86 13.96
C ILE A 415 1.24 -13.02 15.20
N VAL A 416 2.04 -11.99 15.54
CA VAL A 416 3.00 -12.07 16.64
C VAL A 416 2.30 -12.18 17.98
N HIS A 417 1.23 -11.41 18.21
CA HIS A 417 0.41 -11.49 19.41
C HIS A 417 -0.11 -12.92 19.64
N THR A 418 -0.53 -13.58 18.55
CA THR A 418 -1.01 -14.96 18.60
C THR A 418 0.10 -16.00 18.79
N GLN A 419 1.33 -15.72 18.36
CA GLN A 419 2.48 -16.61 18.57
C GLN A 419 3.04 -16.50 19.99
N GLN A 420 3.09 -15.29 20.56
CA GLN A 420 3.57 -15.05 21.92
C GLN A 420 2.66 -15.67 22.99
N SER A 421 1.35 -15.78 22.72
CA SER A 421 0.42 -16.49 23.61
C SER A 421 0.60 -18.02 23.60
N VAL A 422 1.36 -18.57 22.63
CA VAL A 422 1.50 -20.01 22.42
C VAL A 422 2.94 -20.52 22.68
N GLU A 423 3.98 -19.70 22.49
CA GLU A 423 5.39 -20.12 22.67
C GLU A 423 6.23 -19.06 23.40
N HIS A 424 7.02 -19.49 24.40
CA HIS A 424 8.17 -18.72 24.91
C HIS A 424 9.27 -18.68 23.84
N LEU A 425 9.17 -17.73 22.92
CA LEU A 425 10.13 -17.58 21.84
C LEU A 425 11.46 -17.03 22.37
N ASN A 426 12.50 -17.87 22.42
CA ASN A 426 13.88 -17.40 22.42
C ASN A 426 14.11 -16.55 21.17
N SER A 427 14.32 -15.26 21.40
CA SER A 427 14.63 -14.31 20.35
C SER A 427 16.09 -14.45 19.92
N VAL A 428 16.28 -14.51 18.60
CA VAL A 428 17.57 -14.23 17.98
C VAL A 428 17.35 -13.03 17.07
N SER A 429 17.61 -11.83 17.57
CA SER A 429 17.84 -10.67 16.70
C SER A 429 19.24 -10.12 16.95
N LYS A 430 19.95 -9.81 15.85
CA LYS A 430 21.20 -9.05 15.87
C LYS A 430 20.83 -7.58 15.62
N PRO A 431 20.54 -6.77 16.66
CA PRO A 431 20.03 -5.40 16.51
C PRO A 431 20.97 -4.50 15.68
N LEU A 432 22.26 -4.83 15.63
CA LEU A 432 23.25 -4.13 14.81
C LEU A 432 22.98 -4.27 13.30
N VAL A 433 22.49 -5.43 12.84
CA VAL A 433 22.19 -5.64 11.41
C VAL A 433 20.94 -4.87 11.01
N SER A 434 19.89 -4.88 11.84
CA SER A 434 18.68 -4.08 11.58
C SER A 434 18.96 -2.58 11.65
N LEU A 435 19.83 -2.15 12.57
CA LEU A 435 20.29 -0.76 12.68
C LEU A 435 21.05 -0.33 11.42
N GLY A 436 22.05 -1.11 11.01
CA GLY A 436 22.83 -0.84 9.80
C GLY A 436 21.97 -0.77 8.54
N LEU A 437 21.02 -1.71 8.38
CA LEU A 437 20.10 -1.71 7.24
C LEU A 437 19.19 -0.47 7.24
N ALA A 438 18.59 -0.11 8.37
CA ALA A 438 17.70 1.05 8.46
C ALA A 438 18.43 2.37 8.17
N VAL A 439 19.65 2.53 8.70
CA VAL A 439 20.48 3.71 8.45
C VAL A 439 20.90 3.77 6.98
N PHE A 440 21.43 2.69 6.42
CA PHE A 440 21.83 2.62 5.02
C PHE A 440 20.66 2.94 4.08
N ALA A 441 19.48 2.37 4.36
CA ALA A 441 18.27 2.61 3.59
C ALA A 441 17.83 4.07 3.65
N ALA A 442 17.82 4.69 4.85
CA ALA A 442 17.50 6.10 5.02
C ALA A 442 18.46 7.00 4.24
N VAL A 443 19.77 6.78 4.38
CA VAL A 443 20.80 7.55 3.67
C VAL A 443 20.64 7.40 2.16
N SER A 444 20.45 6.19 1.65
CA SER A 444 20.34 5.93 0.21
C SER A 444 19.15 6.66 -0.41
N VAL A 445 17.98 6.57 0.21
CA VAL A 445 16.75 7.24 -0.28
C VAL A 445 16.89 8.76 -0.17
N SER A 446 17.35 9.27 0.97
CA SER A 446 17.48 10.71 1.17
C SER A 446 18.53 11.32 0.25
N ALA A 447 19.69 10.67 0.07
CA ALA A 447 20.72 11.14 -0.83
C ALA A 447 20.23 11.19 -2.28
N PHE A 448 19.58 10.12 -2.77
CA PHE A 448 19.02 10.12 -4.12
C PHE A 448 17.91 11.17 -4.27
N ALA A 449 17.01 11.27 -3.30
CA ALA A 449 15.95 12.27 -3.34
C ALA A 449 16.54 13.69 -3.41
N LEU A 450 17.52 14.03 -2.57
CA LEU A 450 18.18 15.34 -2.57
C LEU A 450 18.88 15.65 -3.91
N VAL A 451 19.62 14.68 -4.47
CA VAL A 451 20.34 14.87 -5.74
C VAL A 451 19.37 15.00 -6.91
N SER A 452 18.33 14.16 -6.98
CA SER A 452 17.39 14.14 -8.09
C SER A 452 16.26 15.17 -7.98
N PHE A 453 16.11 15.83 -6.83
CA PHE A 453 15.06 16.81 -6.60
C PHE A 453 15.18 18.02 -7.52
N SER A 454 16.40 18.56 -7.68
CA SER A 454 16.63 19.73 -8.56
C SER A 454 16.39 19.42 -10.04
N ASP A 455 16.47 18.16 -10.42
CA ASP A 455 16.32 17.74 -11.82
C ASP A 455 14.88 17.38 -12.19
N GLN A 456 13.92 17.46 -11.26
CA GLN A 456 12.51 17.18 -11.52
C GLN A 456 11.92 18.06 -12.63
N ALA A 457 12.21 19.36 -12.61
CA ALA A 457 11.74 20.29 -13.63
C ALA A 457 12.30 19.93 -15.03
N LYS A 458 13.58 19.56 -15.10
CA LYS A 458 14.20 19.10 -16.36
C LYS A 458 13.59 17.78 -16.83
N GLY A 459 13.28 16.88 -15.90
CA GLY A 459 12.61 15.61 -16.16
C GLY A 459 11.23 15.79 -16.75
N ALA A 460 10.44 16.71 -16.20
CA ALA A 460 9.13 17.09 -16.73
C ALA A 460 9.23 17.62 -18.17
N SER A 461 10.14 18.57 -18.43
CA SER A 461 10.35 19.10 -19.79
C SER A 461 10.80 18.02 -20.77
N ARG A 462 11.75 17.17 -20.37
CA ARG A 462 12.26 16.06 -21.21
C ARG A 462 11.17 15.03 -21.49
N PHE A 463 10.37 14.68 -20.49
CA PHE A 463 9.24 13.76 -20.64
C PHE A 463 8.25 14.29 -21.68
N GLN A 464 7.87 15.57 -21.58
CA GLN A 464 6.97 16.21 -22.54
C GLN A 464 7.53 16.25 -23.98
N GLN A 465 8.84 16.47 -24.12
CA GLN A 465 9.52 16.49 -25.43
C GLN A 465 9.66 15.10 -26.06
N THR A 466 10.03 14.10 -25.25
CA THR A 466 10.33 12.73 -25.74
C THR A 466 9.06 11.88 -25.87
N GLN A 467 8.05 12.15 -25.05
CA GLN A 467 6.79 11.44 -25.03
C GLN A 467 5.58 12.41 -25.08
N PRO A 468 5.43 13.17 -26.18
CA PRO A 468 4.32 14.11 -26.31
C PRO A 468 2.98 13.36 -26.30
N GLY A 469 2.09 13.75 -25.37
CA GLY A 469 0.77 13.13 -25.20
C GLY A 469 0.76 11.77 -24.49
N ALA A 470 1.91 11.28 -24.01
CA ALA A 470 1.96 10.07 -23.21
C ALA A 470 1.51 10.31 -21.76
N TRP A 471 0.99 9.25 -21.14
CA TRP A 471 0.65 9.25 -19.72
C TRP A 471 1.91 9.30 -18.86
N LEU A 472 1.81 9.94 -17.70
CA LEU A 472 2.85 9.83 -16.68
C LEU A 472 3.07 8.36 -16.32
N VAL A 473 4.34 7.95 -16.30
CA VAL A 473 4.78 6.57 -16.03
C VAL A 473 5.59 6.53 -14.73
N PRO A 474 5.02 6.91 -13.57
CA PRO A 474 5.80 7.14 -12.37
C PRO A 474 6.63 5.94 -11.96
N ARG A 475 7.79 6.24 -11.42
CA ARG A 475 8.66 5.27 -10.78
C ARG A 475 9.01 5.78 -9.39
N PHE A 476 10.21 6.36 -9.22
CA PHE A 476 10.51 7.09 -7.99
C PHE A 476 9.79 8.44 -7.98
N TRP A 477 9.92 9.19 -9.06
CA TRP A 477 9.23 10.46 -9.32
C TRP A 477 8.15 10.31 -10.39
N GLU A 478 7.34 11.35 -10.58
CA GLU A 478 6.14 11.33 -11.41
C GLU A 478 6.40 10.93 -12.87
N GLN A 479 7.49 11.40 -13.47
CA GLN A 479 7.78 11.14 -14.88
C GLN A 479 8.38 9.75 -15.12
N GLY A 480 8.83 9.06 -14.06
CA GLY A 480 9.45 7.74 -14.14
C GLY A 480 10.81 7.67 -14.83
N LEU A 481 11.28 8.77 -15.42
CA LEU A 481 12.56 8.83 -16.12
C LEU A 481 13.73 8.97 -15.14
N LEU A 482 14.82 8.28 -15.46
CA LEU A 482 16.14 8.49 -14.84
C LEU A 482 16.92 9.47 -15.72
N LEU A 483 17.40 10.56 -15.11
CA LEU A 483 18.15 11.62 -15.80
C LEU A 483 19.65 11.40 -15.71
#